data_AF-A0A5C8J1U4-F1
#
_entry.id   AF-A0A5C8J1U4-F1
#
_cell.length_a   1.000
_cell.length_b   1.000
_cell.length_c   1.000
_cell.angle_alpha   90.00
_cell.angle_beta   90.00
_cell.angle_gamma   90.00
#
_symmetry.space_group_name_H-M   'P 1'
#
loop_
_entity.id
_entity.type
_entity.pdbx_description
1 polymer ?
#
loop_
_entity_poly.entity_id
_entity_poly.type
_entity_poly.pdbx_seq_one_letter_code
_entity_poly.pdbx_strand_id
1 'polypeptide(L)'
;MSLQAELRYSPQLVQMATRRYWHSLFGSSFWWAMLVLAGALLFGWASASSMWWDKALAAVWLLCFLFAWSMRWLLARRARVALRDLGEPATAQLTLSDARFQIATRHGEIALAWPRVTQLRQYPEHWTLILAGGAPMTLPLESLPDPMRDFLQAQVERHGGKVVELW
;
A
#
# COMPACT_ATOMS: atom_id res chain seq x y z
N MET A 1 3.93 21.46 -19.50
CA MET A 1 2.44 21.39 -19.53
C MET A 1 1.94 21.01 -18.14
N SER A 2 0.72 21.44 -17.76
CA SER A 2 0.11 21.03 -16.48
C SER A 2 -1.28 20.43 -16.70
N LEU A 3 -1.47 19.17 -16.32
CA LEU A 3 -2.76 18.47 -16.41
C LEU A 3 -3.42 18.44 -15.03
N GLN A 4 -4.71 18.74 -14.97
CA GLN A 4 -5.49 18.77 -13.73
C GLN A 4 -6.65 17.77 -13.79
N ALA A 5 -6.87 17.02 -12.71
CA ALA A 5 -7.98 16.08 -12.56
C ALA A 5 -8.50 16.09 -11.12
N GLU A 6 -9.82 15.95 -10.97
CA GLU A 6 -10.46 15.80 -9.67
C GLU A 6 -10.56 14.31 -9.33
N LEU A 7 -9.80 13.85 -8.35
CA LEU A 7 -9.83 12.49 -7.83
C LEU A 7 -10.97 12.34 -6.84
N ARG A 8 -11.90 11.41 -7.10
CA ARG A 8 -12.94 11.04 -6.14
C ARG A 8 -12.53 9.78 -5.40
N TYR A 9 -12.37 9.90 -4.08
CA TYR A 9 -12.05 8.77 -3.22
C TYR A 9 -13.33 8.15 -2.66
N SER A 10 -13.55 6.86 -2.94
CA SER A 10 -14.60 6.09 -2.27
C SER A 10 -14.03 5.33 -1.06
N PRO A 11 -14.80 5.18 0.03
CA PRO A 11 -14.38 4.39 1.19
C PRO A 11 -14.06 2.93 0.83
N GLN A 12 -14.72 2.39 -0.18
CA GLN A 12 -14.50 1.03 -0.68
C GLN A 12 -13.11 0.89 -1.35
N LEU A 13 -12.73 1.86 -2.18
CA LEU A 13 -11.44 1.88 -2.87
C LEU A 13 -10.27 1.98 -1.89
N VAL A 14 -10.41 2.81 -0.84
CA VAL A 14 -9.39 2.93 0.22
C VAL A 14 -9.22 1.62 0.98
N GLN A 15 -10.32 0.91 1.31
CA GLN A 15 -10.25 -0.38 1.98
C GLN A 15 -9.62 -1.46 1.10
N MET A 16 -9.97 -1.50 -0.18
CA MET A 16 -9.41 -2.44 -1.15
C MET A 16 -7.91 -2.19 -1.36
N ALA A 17 -7.50 -0.94 -1.57
CA ALA A 17 -6.09 -0.55 -1.69
C ALA A 17 -5.29 -0.93 -0.44
N THR A 18 -5.84 -0.68 0.75
CA THR A 18 -5.19 -1.03 2.03
C THR A 18 -5.02 -2.53 2.20
N ARG A 19 -6.05 -3.31 1.85
CA ARG A 19 -6.01 -4.78 1.93
C ARG A 19 -5.00 -5.35 0.95
N ARG A 20 -4.96 -4.84 -0.28
CA ARG A 20 -4.04 -5.30 -1.33
C ARG A 20 -2.60 -4.90 -1.00
N TYR A 21 -2.39 -3.70 -0.47
CA TYR A 21 -1.08 -3.28 0.04
C TYR A 21 -0.59 -4.15 1.19
N TRP A 22 -1.45 -4.47 2.17
CA TRP A 22 -1.12 -5.42 3.25
C TRP A 22 -0.77 -6.82 2.71
N HIS A 23 -1.53 -7.32 1.73
CA HIS A 23 -1.22 -8.59 1.07
C HIS A 23 0.13 -8.54 0.34
N SER A 24 0.48 -7.40 -0.25
CA SER A 24 1.78 -7.22 -0.92
C SER A 24 2.97 -7.15 0.04
N LEU A 25 2.74 -6.76 1.30
CA LEU A 25 3.79 -6.68 2.32
C LEU A 25 4.17 -8.05 2.87
N PHE A 26 3.17 -8.90 3.15
CA PHE A 26 3.40 -10.22 3.71
C PHE A 26 3.53 -11.30 2.61
N GLY A 27 2.97 -11.07 1.42
CA GLY A 27 3.02 -12.03 0.33
C GLY A 27 2.36 -13.38 0.67
N SER A 28 2.25 -14.26 -0.31
CA SER A 28 1.77 -15.64 -0.07
C SER A 28 2.82 -16.48 0.67
N SER A 29 4.10 -16.20 0.45
CA SER A 29 5.21 -16.94 1.06
C SER A 29 5.24 -16.85 2.60
N PHE A 30 4.87 -15.71 3.19
CA PHE A 30 4.83 -15.57 4.65
C PHE A 30 3.79 -16.50 5.29
N TRP A 31 2.61 -16.60 4.67
CA TRP A 31 1.54 -17.47 5.16
C TRP A 31 1.92 -18.95 5.06
N TRP A 32 2.57 -19.36 3.98
CA TRP A 32 3.12 -20.71 3.86
C TRP A 32 4.19 -20.99 4.92
N ALA A 33 5.13 -20.07 5.14
CA ALA A 33 6.13 -20.22 6.19
C ALA A 33 5.50 -20.32 7.58
N MET A 34 4.48 -19.51 7.88
CA MET A 34 3.73 -19.60 9.14
C MET A 34 2.98 -20.92 9.31
N LEU A 35 2.42 -21.47 8.25
CA LEU A 35 1.76 -22.78 8.25
C LEU A 35 2.75 -23.92 8.51
N VAL A 36 3.89 -23.91 7.81
CA VAL A 36 4.95 -24.90 8.01
C VAL A 36 5.49 -24.83 9.43
N LEU A 37 5.72 -23.63 9.96
CA LEU A 37 6.20 -23.44 11.32
C LEU A 37 5.17 -23.88 12.37
N ALA A 38 3.89 -23.61 12.14
CA ALA A 38 2.81 -24.11 13.00
C ALA A 38 2.73 -25.65 12.98
N GLY A 39 2.88 -26.27 11.80
CA GLY A 39 2.94 -27.73 11.67
C GLY A 39 4.12 -28.35 12.41
N ALA A 40 5.30 -27.73 12.32
CA ALA A 40 6.49 -28.16 13.06
C ALA A 40 6.29 -28.06 14.58
N LEU A 41 5.66 -26.98 15.06
CA LEU A 41 5.32 -26.81 16.48
C LEU A 41 4.33 -27.87 16.98
N LEU A 42 3.29 -28.16 16.20
CA LEU A 42 2.30 -29.20 16.55
C LEU A 42 2.94 -30.58 16.61
N PHE A 43 3.83 -30.90 15.66
CA PHE A 43 4.58 -32.15 15.65
C PHE A 43 5.53 -32.26 16.86
N GLY A 44 6.24 -31.18 17.20
CA GLY A 44 7.09 -31.11 18.39
C GLY A 44 6.30 -31.34 19.68
N TRP A 45 5.13 -30.72 19.82
CA TRP A 45 4.25 -30.93 20.98
C TRP A 45 3.70 -32.35 21.10
N ALA A 46 3.40 -33.01 19.98
CA ALA A 46 2.96 -34.41 19.98
C ALA A 46 4.06 -35.39 20.42
N SER A 47 5.33 -34.99 20.34
CA SER A 47 6.48 -35.85 20.61
C SER A 47 6.78 -36.03 22.12
N ALA A 48 5.99 -35.43 23.02
CA ALA A 48 6.09 -35.49 24.50
C ALA A 48 7.43 -35.05 25.13
N SER A 49 8.46 -34.79 24.33
CA SER A 49 9.71 -34.17 24.75
C SER A 49 9.52 -32.66 24.84
N SER A 50 9.00 -32.17 25.96
CA SER A 50 8.87 -30.72 26.21
C SER A 50 10.24 -30.09 26.39
N MET A 51 10.88 -29.71 25.28
CA MET A 51 12.12 -28.95 25.31
C MET A 51 11.80 -27.45 25.33
N TRP A 52 12.68 -26.67 25.96
CA TRP A 52 12.48 -25.22 26.09
C TRP A 52 12.46 -24.49 24.74
N TRP A 53 13.10 -25.07 23.71
CA TRP A 53 13.14 -24.48 22.36
C TRP A 53 11.76 -24.48 21.69
N ASP A 54 10.88 -25.46 21.98
CA ASP A 54 9.51 -25.48 21.45
C ASP A 54 8.72 -24.26 21.91
N LYS A 55 8.89 -23.87 23.19
CA LYS A 55 8.25 -22.69 23.77
C LYS A 55 8.83 -21.41 23.18
N ALA A 56 10.14 -21.35 22.98
CA ALA A 56 10.80 -20.22 22.34
C ALA A 56 10.32 -20.03 20.88
N LEU A 57 10.22 -21.12 20.12
CA LEU A 57 9.77 -21.11 18.74
C LEU A 57 8.29 -20.71 18.64
N ALA A 58 7.44 -21.21 19.55
CA ALA A 58 6.04 -20.80 19.64
C ALA A 58 5.89 -19.31 19.96
N ALA A 59 6.74 -18.75 20.84
CA ALA A 59 6.75 -17.33 21.15
C ALA A 59 7.13 -16.47 19.93
N VAL A 60 8.17 -16.87 19.18
CA VAL A 60 8.57 -16.19 17.94
C VAL A 60 7.44 -16.24 16.90
N TRP A 61 6.82 -17.41 16.71
CA TRP A 61 5.68 -17.56 15.80
C TRP A 61 4.53 -16.62 16.18
N LEU A 62 4.16 -16.59 17.46
CA LEU A 62 3.10 -15.72 17.97
C LEU A 62 3.44 -14.24 17.76
N LEU A 63 4.70 -13.85 18.01
CA LEU A 63 5.16 -12.48 17.80
C LEU A 63 5.08 -12.07 16.33
N CYS A 64 5.53 -12.93 15.40
CA CYS A 64 5.42 -12.69 13.96
C CYS A 64 3.96 -12.56 13.52
N PHE A 65 3.07 -13.42 14.02
CA PHE A 65 1.65 -13.37 13.72
C PHE A 65 0.99 -12.08 14.24
N LEU A 66 1.25 -11.72 15.50
CA LEU A 66 0.75 -10.48 16.12
C LEU A 66 1.29 -9.24 15.41
N PHE A 67 2.56 -9.25 14.98
CA PHE A 67 3.14 -8.18 14.21
C PHE A 67 2.41 -8.00 12.87
N ALA A 68 2.21 -9.08 12.11
CA ALA A 68 1.49 -9.02 10.83
C ALA A 68 0.04 -8.53 11.00
N TRP A 69 -0.64 -8.97 12.07
CA TRP A 69 -2.00 -8.56 12.40
C TRP A 69 -2.09 -7.10 12.83
N SER A 70 -1.20 -6.64 13.71
CA SER A 70 -1.17 -5.26 14.20
C SER A 70 -0.88 -4.28 13.06
N MET A 71 -0.03 -4.67 12.10
CA MET A 71 0.25 -3.89 10.90
C MET A 71 -1.00 -3.71 10.05
N ARG A 72 -1.84 -4.75 9.88
CA ARG A 72 -3.15 -4.64 9.19
C ARG A 72 -4.03 -3.58 9.84
N TRP A 73 -4.10 -3.60 11.17
CA TRP A 73 -4.88 -2.65 11.96
C TRP A 73 -4.37 -1.22 11.85
N LEU A 74 -3.05 -1.03 11.92
CA LEU A 74 -2.42 0.28 11.77
C LEU A 74 -2.70 0.86 10.39
N LEU A 75 -2.55 0.05 9.33
CA LEU A 75 -2.85 0.44 7.96
C LEU A 75 -4.32 0.85 7.80
N ALA A 76 -5.26 0.03 8.28
CA ALA A 76 -6.69 0.33 8.21
C ALA A 76 -7.08 1.57 9.02
N ARG A 77 -6.40 1.82 10.15
CA ARG A 77 -6.60 3.05 10.94
C ARG A 77 -6.07 4.28 10.19
N ARG A 78 -4.87 4.20 9.61
CA ARG A 78 -4.28 5.28 8.82
C ARG A 78 -5.12 5.62 7.59
N ALA A 79 -5.60 4.61 6.86
CA ALA A 79 -6.50 4.80 5.72
C ALA A 79 -7.81 5.50 6.11
N ARG A 80 -8.41 5.11 7.24
CA ARG A 80 -9.63 5.77 7.75
C ARG A 80 -9.38 7.21 8.18
N VAL A 81 -8.26 7.49 8.84
CA VAL A 81 -7.87 8.86 9.22
C VAL A 81 -7.64 9.69 7.96
N ALA A 82 -6.86 9.20 6.99
CA ALA A 82 -6.62 9.90 5.73
C ALA A 82 -7.92 10.17 4.94
N LEU A 83 -8.86 9.23 4.93
CA LEU A 83 -10.18 9.44 4.32
C LEU A 83 -10.99 10.50 5.06
N ARG A 84 -10.95 10.49 6.39
CA ARG A 84 -11.65 11.50 7.20
C ARG A 84 -11.04 12.89 7.00
N ASP A 85 -9.72 12.97 6.85
CA ASP A 85 -8.99 14.22 6.61
C ASP A 85 -9.20 14.76 5.18
N LEU A 86 -9.69 13.94 4.24
CA LEU A 86 -10.14 14.42 2.92
C LEU A 86 -11.48 15.18 3.00
N GLY A 87 -12.27 14.98 4.06
CA GLY A 87 -13.60 15.56 4.23
C GLY A 87 -14.68 14.91 3.37
N GLU A 88 -15.93 15.35 3.54
CA GLU A 88 -17.03 15.00 2.63
C GLU A 88 -17.37 16.20 1.73
N PRO A 89 -17.41 16.02 0.38
CA PRO A 89 -17.02 14.82 -0.37
C PRO A 89 -15.49 14.61 -0.35
N ALA A 90 -15.04 13.36 -0.35
CA ALA A 90 -13.62 13.01 -0.32
C ALA A 90 -12.98 13.22 -1.70
N THR A 91 -12.75 14.47 -2.07
CA THR A 91 -12.14 14.85 -3.34
C THR A 91 -10.75 15.44 -3.15
N ALA A 92 -9.87 15.15 -4.11
CA ALA A 92 -8.55 15.77 -4.17
C ALA A 92 -8.27 16.23 -5.61
N GLN A 93 -7.72 17.42 -5.76
CA GLN A 93 -7.25 17.92 -7.04
C GLN A 93 -5.83 17.44 -7.28
N LEU A 94 -5.66 16.66 -8.34
CA LEU A 94 -4.37 16.24 -8.84
C LEU A 94 -3.90 17.20 -9.93
N THR A 95 -2.72 17.79 -9.74
CA THR A 95 -2.03 18.58 -10.75
C THR A 95 -0.71 17.89 -11.10
N LEU A 96 -0.59 17.43 -12.35
CA LEU A 96 0.65 16.88 -12.90
C LEU A 96 1.37 17.97 -13.68
N SER A 97 2.65 18.18 -13.40
CA SER A 97 3.52 19.04 -14.20
C SER A 97 4.81 18.30 -14.56
N ASP A 98 5.57 18.81 -15.52
CA ASP A 98 6.84 18.22 -15.92
C ASP A 98 7.87 18.17 -14.76
N ALA A 99 7.84 19.13 -13.84
CA ALA A 99 8.80 19.21 -12.74
C ALA A 99 8.32 18.51 -11.45
N ARG A 100 7.01 18.54 -11.18
CA ARG A 100 6.42 18.09 -9.92
C ARG A 100 5.01 17.55 -10.08
N PHE A 101 4.66 16.68 -9.14
CA PHE A 101 3.34 16.13 -8.94
C PHE A 101 2.74 16.81 -7.71
N GLN A 102 1.52 17.36 -7.81
CA GLN A 102 0.83 18.05 -6.73
C GLN A 102 -0.53 17.43 -6.47
N ILE A 103 -0.84 17.13 -5.21
CA ILE A 103 -2.21 16.82 -4.78
C ILE A 103 -2.65 17.89 -3.79
N ALA A 104 -3.73 18.58 -4.11
CA ALA A 104 -4.43 19.47 -3.21
C ALA A 104 -5.69 18.78 -2.70
N THR A 105 -5.84 18.68 -1.38
CA THR A 105 -7.07 18.28 -0.71
C THR A 105 -7.67 19.49 -0.02
N ARG A 106 -8.91 19.35 0.48
CA ARG A 106 -9.54 20.40 1.29
C ARG A 106 -8.73 20.79 2.54
N HIS A 107 -7.82 19.93 3.02
CA HIS A 107 -7.10 20.13 4.27
C HIS A 107 -5.59 20.35 4.09
N GLY A 108 -5.08 20.32 2.85
CA GLY A 108 -3.70 20.65 2.57
C GLY A 108 -3.27 20.33 1.16
N GLU A 109 -2.14 20.88 0.76
CA GLU A 109 -1.50 20.61 -0.53
C GLU A 109 -0.16 19.90 -0.30
N ILE A 110 0.10 18.85 -1.07
CA ILE A 110 1.36 18.13 -1.08
C ILE A 110 1.95 18.19 -2.48
N ALA A 111 3.12 18.82 -2.59
CA ALA A 111 3.93 18.87 -3.81
C ALA A 111 5.12 17.91 -3.68
N LEU A 112 5.26 16.98 -4.62
CA LEU A 112 6.30 15.97 -4.68
C LEU A 112 7.05 16.06 -6.00
N ALA A 113 8.38 16.01 -5.95
CA ALA A 113 9.20 15.91 -7.14
C ALA A 113 9.21 14.47 -7.67
N TRP A 114 9.20 14.30 -8.99
CA TRP A 114 9.20 12.98 -9.64
C TRP A 114 10.30 12.01 -9.19
N PRO A 115 11.55 12.45 -8.91
CA PRO A 115 12.60 11.56 -8.40
C PRO A 115 12.28 10.90 -7.05
N ARG A 116 11.29 11.39 -6.31
CA ARG A 116 10.82 10.74 -5.08
C ARG A 116 9.92 9.53 -5.35
N VAL A 117 9.37 9.39 -6.55
CA VAL A 117 8.52 8.26 -6.92
C VAL A 117 9.41 7.09 -7.30
N THR A 118 9.43 6.04 -6.47
CA THR A 118 10.29 4.88 -6.69
C THR A 118 9.58 3.79 -7.49
N GLN A 119 8.28 3.60 -7.26
CA GLN A 119 7.49 2.61 -7.97
C GLN A 119 6.07 3.12 -8.24
N LEU A 120 5.55 2.76 -9.41
CA LEU A 120 4.14 2.87 -9.76
C LEU A 120 3.57 1.46 -9.86
N ARG A 121 2.67 1.10 -8.95
CA ARG A 121 1.93 -0.16 -8.99
C ARG A 121 0.59 0.06 -9.64
N GLN A 122 0.36 -0.61 -10.75
CA GLN A 122 -0.89 -0.51 -11.50
C GLN A 122 -1.81 -1.66 -11.07
N TYR A 123 -2.97 -1.34 -10.51
CA TYR A 123 -4.06 -2.30 -10.31
C TYR A 123 -5.24 -1.91 -11.23
N PRO A 124 -6.15 -2.85 -11.56
CA PRO A 124 -7.28 -2.57 -12.45
C PRO A 124 -8.21 -1.44 -11.99
N GLU A 125 -8.30 -1.21 -10.67
CA GLU A 125 -9.22 -0.22 -10.08
C GLU A 125 -8.52 1.03 -9.54
N HIS A 126 -7.22 0.93 -9.22
CA HIS A 126 -6.45 2.05 -8.68
C HIS A 126 -4.96 1.89 -8.99
N TRP A 127 -4.25 3.01 -9.08
CA TRP A 127 -2.78 3.00 -9.11
C TRP A 127 -2.24 3.38 -7.73
N THR A 128 -1.12 2.79 -7.33
CA THR A 128 -0.44 3.13 -6.09
C THR A 128 0.98 3.59 -6.38
N LEU A 129 1.27 4.83 -6.01
CA LEU A 129 2.61 5.42 -6.06
C LEU A 129 3.33 5.10 -4.76
N ILE A 130 4.48 4.45 -4.86
CA ILE A 130 5.42 4.24 -3.76
C ILE A 130 6.43 5.39 -3.81
N LEU A 131 6.57 6.09 -2.68
CA LEU A 131 7.48 7.22 -2.53
C LEU A 131 8.70 6.81 -1.70
N ALA A 132 9.90 7.29 -2.05
CA ALA A 132 11.10 7.14 -1.25
C ALA A 132 10.92 7.83 0.11
N GLY A 133 10.83 7.06 1.20
CA GLY A 133 10.65 7.58 2.55
C GLY A 133 9.28 8.20 2.83
N GLY A 134 8.30 8.00 1.93
CA GLY A 134 6.95 8.54 2.06
C GLY A 134 5.88 7.46 2.26
N ALA A 135 4.68 7.89 2.64
CA ALA A 135 3.52 7.03 2.63
C ALA A 135 3.11 6.70 1.18
N PRO A 136 2.72 5.46 0.87
CA PRO A 136 2.21 5.12 -0.46
C PRO A 136 0.92 5.90 -0.73
N MET A 137 0.75 6.32 -1.98
CA MET A 137 -0.34 7.19 -2.38
C MET A 137 -1.21 6.51 -3.43
N THR A 138 -2.52 6.51 -3.20
CA THR A 138 -3.47 5.80 -4.07
C THR A 138 -4.16 6.79 -5.01
N LEU A 139 -4.26 6.43 -6.28
CA LEU A 139 -4.90 7.17 -7.36
C LEU A 139 -6.08 6.35 -7.89
N PRO A 140 -7.33 6.83 -7.74
CA PRO A 140 -8.50 6.16 -8.30
C PRO A 140 -8.51 6.27 -9.83
N LEU A 141 -8.55 5.14 -10.55
CA LEU A 141 -8.54 5.11 -12.01
C LEU A 141 -9.83 5.68 -12.62
N GLU A 142 -10.97 5.49 -11.96
CA GLU A 142 -12.27 6.00 -12.42
C GLU A 142 -12.28 7.53 -12.61
N SER A 143 -11.43 8.24 -11.87
CA SER A 143 -11.33 9.70 -11.92
C SER A 143 -10.11 10.20 -12.71
N LEU A 144 -9.29 9.30 -13.27
CA LEU A 144 -8.06 9.65 -13.99
C LEU A 144 -8.28 9.54 -15.52
N PRO A 145 -8.21 10.65 -16.27
CA PRO A 145 -8.29 10.61 -17.73
C PRO A 145 -7.14 9.78 -18.33
N ASP A 146 -7.39 9.04 -19.41
CA ASP A 146 -6.37 8.28 -20.15
C ASP A 146 -5.08 9.09 -20.46
N PRO A 147 -5.14 10.34 -20.99
CA PRO A 147 -3.93 11.11 -21.27
C PRO A 147 -3.12 11.46 -20.01
N MET A 148 -3.78 11.51 -18.85
CA MET A 148 -3.11 11.73 -17.57
C MET A 148 -2.40 10.47 -17.08
N ARG A 149 -2.97 9.29 -17.34
CA ARG A 149 -2.34 7.98 -17.04
C ARG A 149 -1.05 7.82 -17.83
N ASP A 150 -1.11 8.09 -19.13
CA ASP A 150 0.03 7.98 -20.04
C ASP A 150 1.15 8.95 -19.62
N PHE A 151 0.79 10.20 -19.29
CA PHE A 151 1.74 11.19 -18.80
C PHE A 151 2.41 10.75 -17.49
N LEU A 152 1.63 10.20 -16.56
CA LEU A 152 2.13 9.77 -15.26
C LEU A 152 3.09 8.57 -15.41
N GLN A 153 2.73 7.60 -16.25
CA GLN A 153 3.60 6.48 -16.57
C GLN A 153 4.92 6.94 -17.21
N ALA A 154 4.83 7.79 -18.24
CA ALA A 154 6.00 8.31 -18.94
C ALA A 154 6.94 9.09 -17.99
N GLN A 155 6.39 9.87 -17.06
CA GLN A 155 7.20 10.59 -16.07
C GLN A 155 7.88 9.66 -15.06
N VAL A 156 7.17 8.64 -14.57
CA VAL A 156 7.76 7.66 -13.63
C VAL A 156 8.91 6.92 -14.31
N GLU A 157 8.73 6.45 -15.54
CA GLU A 157 9.77 5.77 -16.30
C GLU A 157 10.96 6.71 -16.60
N ARG A 158 10.69 7.95 -17.02
CA ARG A 158 11.72 8.95 -17.33
C ARG A 158 12.60 9.30 -16.11
N HIS A 159 12.02 9.27 -14.92
CA HIS A 159 12.74 9.55 -13.67
C HIS A 159 13.29 8.29 -12.98
N GLY A 160 13.28 7.13 -13.66
CA GLY A 160 13.90 5.90 -13.18
C GLY A 160 13.05 5.10 -12.18
N GLY A 161 11.77 5.45 -12.02
CA GLY A 161 10.83 4.68 -11.23
C GLY A 161 10.40 3.39 -11.94
N LYS A 162 10.09 2.35 -11.17
CA LYS A 162 9.64 1.06 -11.72
C LYS A 162 8.11 1.04 -11.87
N VAL A 163 7.61 0.71 -13.06
CA VAL A 163 6.20 0.42 -13.29
C VAL A 163 5.97 -1.08 -13.12
N VAL A 164 5.05 -1.45 -12.22
CA VAL A 164 4.72 -2.85 -11.92
C VAL A 164 3.23 -3.04 -12.13
N GLU A 165 2.88 -3.83 -13.12
CA GLU A 165 1.49 -4.21 -13.40
C GLU A 165 1.09 -5.38 -12.51
N LEU A 166 0.06 -5.18 -11.68
CA LEU A 166 -0.44 -6.16 -10.72
C LEU A 166 -1.89 -6.50 -11.04
N TRP A 167 -2.06 -7.63 -11.75
CA TRP A 167 -3.34 -8.23 -12.11
C TRP A 167 -4.10 -8.72 -10.86
#